data_AF-A0A6N8SIX9-F1
#
_entry.id   AF-A0A6N8SIX9-F1
#
_cell.length_a   1.000
_cell.length_b   1.000
_cell.length_c   1.000
_cell.angle_alpha   90.00
_cell.angle_beta   90.00
_cell.angle_gamma   90.00
#
_symmetry.space_group_name_H-M   'P 1'
#
loop_
_entity.id
_entity.type
_entity.pdbx_description
1 polymer ?
#
loop_
_entity_poly.entity_id
_entity_poly.type
_entity_poly.pdbx_seq_one_letter_code
_entity_poly.pdbx_strand_id
1 'polypeptide(L)'
;MAKNDGQIVIKKYANRRLYNTGTSTYVTLDDLAVMVKKGEDFTVQDAKSGDDITHSVLTQIIFEQESKTGNTLLPISFLRQLISYYGDQMQMVVPSYLEHSMQAFTEQQSQMREQINKALGDTPLAKNLQVPMALIEETTRRNTELFQQAMKMFAPFANAAPPKETRKAEPKDLDELKEQLRALQTKLDNLS
;
A
#
# COMPACT_ATOMS: atom_id res chain seq x y z
N MET A 1 36.80 0.15 -24.63
CA MET A 1 36.12 0.69 -23.45
C MET A 1 34.78 -0.02 -23.35
N ALA A 2 34.64 -0.95 -22.41
CA ALA A 2 33.43 -1.74 -22.27
C ALA A 2 32.33 -0.88 -21.63
N LYS A 3 31.19 -0.76 -22.31
CA LYS A 3 29.93 -0.32 -21.69
C LYS A 3 29.52 -1.44 -20.72
N ASN A 4 29.47 -1.14 -19.42
CA ASN A 4 28.79 -2.01 -18.46
C ASN A 4 27.29 -1.86 -18.73
N ASP A 5 26.72 -2.80 -19.49
CA ASP A 5 25.29 -2.89 -19.70
C ASP A 5 24.58 -3.18 -18.35
N GLY A 6 23.77 -2.22 -17.90
CA GLY A 6 22.66 -2.48 -16.97
C GLY A 6 22.92 -2.31 -15.47
N GLN A 7 24.15 -2.31 -14.98
CA GLN A 7 24.39 -2.21 -13.52
C GLN A 7 24.44 -0.73 -13.08
N ILE A 8 23.45 -0.30 -12.29
CA ILE A 8 23.44 1.06 -11.75
C ILE A 8 24.53 1.19 -10.69
N VAL A 9 25.49 2.09 -10.88
CA VAL A 9 26.55 2.35 -9.90
C VAL A 9 26.30 3.70 -9.24
N ILE A 10 26.24 3.70 -7.91
CA ILE A 10 26.07 4.88 -7.07
C ILE A 10 27.41 5.20 -6.42
N LYS A 11 27.89 6.44 -6.55
CA LYS A 11 29.10 6.90 -5.86
C LYS A 11 28.73 7.67 -4.60
N LYS A 12 29.23 7.20 -3.46
CA LYS A 12 29.13 7.90 -2.18
C LYS A 12 30.35 8.77 -1.96
N TYR A 13 30.12 10.05 -1.72
CA TYR A 13 31.19 10.97 -1.32
C TYR A 13 31.21 11.04 0.22
N ALA A 14 32.28 11.58 0.80
CA ALA A 14 32.49 11.59 2.26
C ALA A 14 31.35 12.24 3.09
N ASN A 15 30.45 13.00 2.46
CA ASN A 15 29.25 13.58 3.07
C ASN A 15 28.03 12.65 2.89
N ARG A 16 26.82 13.09 3.27
CA ARG A 16 25.55 12.36 2.99
C ARG A 16 25.14 12.37 1.50
N ARG A 17 26.09 12.60 0.57
CA ARG A 17 25.81 12.80 -0.86
C ARG A 17 26.07 11.52 -1.66
N LEU A 18 25.07 11.10 -2.42
CA LEU A 18 25.12 9.94 -3.31
C LEU A 18 24.86 10.43 -4.74
N TYR A 19 25.57 9.87 -5.72
CA TYR A 19 25.40 10.22 -7.13
C TYR A 19 25.24 8.96 -7.96
N ASN A 20 24.22 8.94 -8.80
CA ASN A 20 24.07 7.89 -9.80
C ASN A 20 25.00 8.18 -10.98
N THR A 21 25.91 7.25 -11.29
CA THR A 21 26.90 7.40 -12.36
C THR A 21 26.32 7.28 -13.77
N GLY A 22 25.18 6.61 -13.92
CA GLY A 22 24.49 6.46 -15.22
C GLY A 22 23.74 7.74 -15.61
N THR A 23 23.02 8.34 -14.67
CA THR A 23 22.24 9.57 -14.90
C THR A 23 22.99 10.84 -14.55
N SER A 24 24.12 10.74 -13.85
CA SER A 24 24.88 11.87 -13.28
C SER A 24 24.04 12.77 -12.37
N THR A 25 23.01 12.20 -11.72
CA THR A 25 22.11 12.94 -10.82
C THR A 25 22.43 12.67 -9.36
N TYR A 26 22.14 13.69 -8.53
CA TYR A 26 22.10 13.51 -7.08
C TYR A 26 20.96 12.55 -6.71
N VAL A 27 21.22 11.63 -5.78
CA VAL A 27 20.23 10.70 -5.24
C VAL A 27 20.30 10.70 -3.72
N THR A 28 19.18 10.41 -3.07
CA THR A 28 19.08 10.26 -1.62
C THR A 28 18.95 8.78 -1.23
N LEU A 29 19.06 8.48 0.07
CA LEU A 29 18.81 7.12 0.57
C LEU A 29 17.35 6.69 0.36
N ASP A 30 16.41 7.64 0.36
CA ASP A 30 15.00 7.38 0.05
C ASP A 30 14.81 6.99 -1.42
N ASP A 31 15.51 7.66 -2.34
CA ASP A 31 15.48 7.30 -3.76
C ASP A 31 16.03 5.88 -3.97
N LEU A 32 17.14 5.55 -3.30
CA LEU A 32 17.70 4.19 -3.33
C LEU A 32 16.72 3.17 -2.74
N ALA A 33 16.03 3.49 -1.65
CA ALA A 33 15.00 2.62 -1.08
C ALA A 33 13.85 2.37 -2.07
N VAL A 34 13.46 3.40 -2.84
CA VAL A 34 12.46 3.26 -3.91
C VAL A 34 12.98 2.37 -5.04
N MET A 35 14.26 2.48 -5.42
CA MET A 35 14.88 1.60 -6.42
C MET A 35 14.85 0.14 -5.98
N VAL A 36 15.23 -0.16 -4.72
CA VAL A 36 15.13 -1.53 -4.17
C VAL A 36 13.69 -2.05 -4.22
N LYS A 37 12.70 -1.22 -3.84
CA LYS A 37 11.28 -1.60 -3.88
C LYS A 37 10.77 -1.88 -5.31
N LYS A 38 11.39 -1.28 -6.32
CA LYS A 38 11.12 -1.54 -7.74
C LYS A 38 11.83 -2.78 -8.30
N GLY A 39 12.74 -3.38 -7.52
CA GLY A 39 13.60 -4.48 -7.97
C GLY A 39 14.74 -4.01 -8.88
N GLU A 40 15.14 -2.75 -8.78
CA GLU A 40 16.30 -2.23 -9.52
C GLU A 40 17.58 -2.50 -8.73
N ASP A 41 18.49 -3.32 -9.29
CA ASP A 41 19.77 -3.62 -8.68
C ASP A 41 20.79 -2.49 -8.87
N PHE A 42 21.50 -2.15 -7.80
CA PHE A 42 22.58 -1.18 -7.84
C PHE A 42 23.73 -1.56 -6.90
N THR A 43 24.92 -1.03 -7.19
CA THR A 43 26.08 -1.10 -6.30
C THR A 43 26.45 0.30 -5.81
N VAL A 44 26.95 0.40 -4.59
CA VAL A 44 27.43 1.66 -4.01
C VAL A 44 28.92 1.57 -3.78
N GLN A 45 29.66 2.50 -4.39
CA GLN A 45 31.11 2.60 -4.26
C GLN A 45 31.49 3.88 -3.52
N ASP A 46 32.49 3.80 -2.63
CA ASP A 46 33.09 5.00 -2.06
C ASP A 46 33.86 5.76 -3.16
N ALA A 47 33.59 7.05 -3.30
CA ALA A 47 34.17 7.86 -4.36
C ALA A 47 35.66 8.16 -4.18
N LYS A 48 36.21 8.01 -2.97
CA LYS A 48 37.62 8.23 -2.67
C LYS A 48 38.42 6.93 -2.76
N SER A 49 37.96 5.85 -2.13
CA SER A 49 38.69 4.58 -2.10
C SER A 49 38.30 3.63 -3.24
N GLY A 50 37.09 3.75 -3.78
CA GLY A 50 36.54 2.79 -4.75
C GLY A 50 35.97 1.52 -4.11
N ASP A 51 35.95 1.42 -2.78
CA ASP A 51 35.47 0.23 -2.07
C ASP A 51 33.97 0.03 -2.29
N ASP A 52 33.55 -1.22 -2.41
CA ASP A 52 32.13 -1.59 -2.39
C ASP A 52 31.59 -1.47 -0.97
N ILE A 53 30.68 -0.51 -0.80
CA ILE A 53 30.02 -0.20 0.48
C ILE A 53 28.51 -0.47 0.41
N THR A 54 28.05 -1.22 -0.60
CA THR A 54 26.63 -1.52 -0.86
C THR A 54 25.94 -2.06 0.39
N HIS A 55 26.56 -3.04 1.06
CA HIS A 55 26.04 -3.63 2.29
C HIS A 55 25.80 -2.58 3.40
N SER A 56 26.77 -1.69 3.63
CA SER A 56 26.67 -0.64 4.64
C SER A 56 25.53 0.34 4.34
N VAL A 57 25.37 0.72 3.07
CA VAL A 57 24.32 1.65 2.64
C VAL A 57 22.94 1.02 2.70
N LEU A 58 22.78 -0.25 2.29
CA LEU A 58 21.52 -0.98 2.44
C LEU A 58 21.11 -1.13 3.91
N THR A 59 22.07 -1.43 4.80
CA THR A 59 21.82 -1.48 6.24
C THR A 59 21.33 -0.13 6.77
N GLN A 60 21.93 0.98 6.32
CA GLN A 60 21.50 2.32 6.69
C GLN A 60 20.06 2.61 6.19
N ILE A 61 19.73 2.22 4.96
CA ILE A 61 18.38 2.39 4.41
C ILE A 61 17.33 1.68 5.27
N ILE A 62 17.61 0.43 5.68
CA ILE A 62 16.70 -0.34 6.56
C ILE A 62 16.44 0.40 7.86
N PHE A 63 17.50 0.90 8.52
CA PHE A 63 17.38 1.65 9.77
C PHE A 63 16.59 2.96 9.62
N GLU A 64 16.85 3.72 8.55
CA GLU A 64 16.11 4.96 8.29
C GLU A 64 14.62 4.68 8.02
N GLN A 65 14.29 3.61 7.28
CA GLN A 65 12.90 3.21 7.01
C GLN A 65 12.15 2.77 8.28
N GLU A 66 12.80 2.00 9.16
CA GLU A 66 12.30 1.66 10.50
C GLU A 66 11.92 2.91 11.29
N SER A 67 12.82 3.90 11.34
CA SER A 67 12.61 5.14 12.11
C SER A 67 11.45 6.01 11.60
N LYS A 68 11.20 6.01 10.28
CA LYS A 68 10.17 6.87 9.65
C LYS A 68 8.76 6.30 9.79
N THR A 69 8.63 4.98 9.71
CA THR A 69 7.32 4.33 9.56
C THR A 69 6.64 4.11 10.92
N GLY A 70 7.39 4.16 12.03
CA GLY A 70 6.89 3.92 13.40
C GLY A 70 6.41 2.49 13.66
N ASN A 71 6.31 1.67 12.60
CA ASN A 71 6.04 0.25 12.65
C ASN A 71 7.37 -0.49 12.48
N THR A 72 7.89 -1.00 13.59
CA THR A 72 9.12 -1.81 13.62
C THR A 72 8.83 -3.17 12.97
N LEU A 73 9.35 -3.34 11.76
CA LEU A 73 9.32 -4.60 11.03
C LEU A 73 10.30 -5.61 11.61
N LEU A 74 11.36 -5.16 12.29
CA LEU A 74 12.42 -5.98 12.87
C LEU A 74 12.23 -6.15 14.39
N PRO A 75 11.73 -7.30 14.86
CA PRO A 75 11.52 -7.52 16.30
C PRO A 75 12.81 -7.39 17.11
N ILE A 76 12.71 -6.88 18.34
CA ILE A 76 13.86 -6.73 19.25
C ILE A 76 14.59 -8.06 19.48
N SER A 77 13.85 -9.17 19.56
CA SER A 77 14.42 -10.52 19.68
C SER A 77 15.32 -10.88 18.50
N PHE A 78 14.89 -10.56 17.27
CA PHE A 78 15.68 -10.80 16.06
C PHE A 78 16.97 -9.99 16.06
N LEU A 79 16.90 -8.70 16.39
CA LEU A 79 18.09 -7.83 16.47
C LEU A 79 19.11 -8.34 17.49
N ARG A 80 18.66 -8.76 18.68
CA ARG A 80 19.53 -9.32 19.72
C ARG A 80 20.20 -10.61 19.25
N GLN A 81 19.44 -11.47 18.58
CA GLN A 81 19.92 -12.75 18.09
C GLN A 81 20.94 -12.56 16.96
N LEU A 82 20.67 -11.64 16.04
CA LEU A 82 21.62 -11.21 15.01
C LEU A 82 22.94 -10.73 15.64
N ILE A 83 22.89 -9.83 16.63
CA ILE A 83 24.09 -9.37 17.36
C ILE A 83 24.81 -10.52 18.07
N SER A 84 24.10 -11.46 18.70
CA SER A 84 24.73 -12.60 19.39
C SER A 84 25.51 -13.52 18.46
N TYR A 85 25.08 -13.63 17.18
CA TYR A 85 25.80 -14.41 16.18
C TYR A 85 27.02 -13.66 15.60
N TYR A 86 27.11 -12.34 15.75
CA TYR A 86 28.33 -11.58 15.45
C TYR A 86 29.39 -11.83 16.53
N GLY A 87 30.12 -12.94 16.43
CA GLY A 87 31.24 -13.27 17.31
C GLY A 87 31.47 -14.76 17.50
N ASP A 88 30.43 -15.57 17.25
CA ASP A 88 30.52 -17.03 17.27
C ASP A 88 30.82 -17.62 15.88
N GLN A 89 31.26 -18.88 15.82
CA GLN A 89 31.61 -19.57 14.57
C GLN A 89 30.44 -19.73 13.56
N MET A 90 29.24 -19.27 13.91
CA MET A 90 28.05 -19.32 13.05
C MET A 90 27.95 -18.15 12.04
N GLN A 91 28.92 -17.22 12.02
CA GLN A 91 28.95 -16.10 11.07
C GLN A 91 28.79 -16.53 9.59
N MET A 92 29.22 -17.73 9.22
CA MET A 92 29.10 -18.23 7.84
C MET A 92 27.72 -18.84 7.52
N VAL A 93 26.93 -19.22 8.52
CA VAL A 93 25.67 -19.96 8.32
C VAL A 93 24.46 -19.04 8.38
N VAL A 94 24.52 -17.97 9.18
CA VAL A 94 23.40 -17.05 9.38
C VAL A 94 23.00 -16.31 8.09
N PRO A 95 23.93 -15.76 7.27
CA PRO A 95 23.55 -15.06 6.04
C PRO A 95 22.84 -15.97 5.03
N SER A 96 23.38 -17.16 4.80
CA SER A 96 22.80 -18.12 3.84
C SER A 96 21.45 -18.64 4.32
N TYR A 97 21.27 -18.91 5.61
CA TYR A 97 19.99 -19.31 6.17
C TYR A 97 18.92 -18.21 6.05
N LEU A 98 19.29 -16.95 6.31
CA LEU A 98 18.37 -15.82 6.16
C LEU A 98 17.93 -15.64 4.70
N GLU A 99 18.86 -15.74 3.77
CA GLU A 99 18.56 -15.68 2.33
C GLU A 99 17.58 -16.77 1.89
N HIS A 100 17.85 -18.03 2.27
CA HIS A 100 16.95 -19.15 1.95
C HIS A 100 15.57 -18.99 2.61
N SER A 101 15.52 -18.53 3.86
CA SER A 101 14.26 -18.32 4.58
C SER A 101 13.42 -17.21 3.95
N MET A 102 14.06 -16.12 3.50
CA MET A 102 13.38 -15.01 2.82
C MET A 102 12.90 -15.39 1.42
N GLN A 103 13.69 -16.18 0.67
CA GLN A 103 13.27 -16.73 -0.62
C GLN A 103 12.04 -17.63 -0.44
N ALA A 104 12.09 -18.59 0.49
CA ALA A 104 10.98 -19.48 0.79
C ALA A 104 9.71 -18.71 1.22
N PHE A 105 9.86 -17.68 2.06
CA PHE A 105 8.74 -16.82 2.46
C PHE A 105 8.11 -16.08 1.27
N THR A 106 8.94 -15.52 0.38
CA THR A 106 8.47 -14.80 -0.81
C THR A 106 7.75 -15.73 -1.78
N GLU A 107 8.29 -16.93 -1.99
CA GLU A 107 7.65 -17.97 -2.79
C GLU A 107 6.31 -18.41 -2.20
N GLN A 108 6.27 -18.67 -0.88
CA GLN A 108 5.04 -19.05 -0.19
C GLN A 108 3.98 -17.93 -0.27
N GLN A 109 4.37 -16.66 -0.13
CA GLN A 109 3.44 -15.54 -0.29
C GLN A 109 2.89 -15.48 -1.72
N SER A 110 3.74 -15.68 -2.73
CA SER A 110 3.32 -15.71 -4.13
C SER A 110 2.35 -16.86 -4.40
N GLN A 111 2.66 -18.07 -3.92
CA GLN A 111 1.81 -19.26 -4.05
C GLN A 111 0.48 -19.07 -3.32
N MET A 112 0.49 -18.51 -2.10
CA MET A 112 -0.74 -18.23 -1.36
C MET A 112 -1.61 -17.20 -2.10
N ARG A 113 -1.01 -16.14 -2.64
CA ARG A 113 -1.73 -15.16 -3.47
C ARG A 113 -2.32 -15.82 -4.72
N GLU A 114 -1.57 -16.69 -5.37
CA GLU A 114 -2.03 -17.45 -6.54
C GLU A 114 -3.17 -18.40 -6.17
N GLN A 115 -3.08 -19.12 -5.06
CA GLN A 115 -4.12 -20.01 -4.54
C GLN A 115 -5.38 -19.24 -4.16
N ILE A 116 -5.24 -18.08 -3.49
CA ILE A 116 -6.37 -17.19 -3.20
C ILE A 116 -6.97 -16.67 -4.50
N ASN A 117 -6.18 -16.24 -5.49
CA ASN A 117 -6.68 -15.78 -6.78
C ASN A 117 -7.37 -16.89 -7.57
N LYS A 118 -6.87 -18.13 -7.54
CA LYS A 118 -7.52 -19.29 -8.15
C LYS A 118 -8.79 -19.66 -7.40
N ALA A 119 -8.75 -19.73 -6.08
CA ALA A 119 -9.90 -20.02 -5.24
C ALA A 119 -10.97 -18.92 -5.33
N LEU A 120 -10.61 -17.64 -5.40
CA LEU A 120 -11.55 -16.54 -5.68
C LEU A 120 -12.04 -16.58 -7.12
N GLY A 121 -11.15 -16.74 -8.11
CA GLY A 121 -11.52 -16.83 -9.53
C GLY A 121 -12.49 -17.97 -9.85
N ASP A 122 -12.37 -19.09 -9.12
CA ASP A 122 -13.22 -20.28 -9.27
C ASP A 122 -14.34 -20.37 -8.21
N THR A 123 -14.40 -19.49 -7.19
CA THR A 123 -15.51 -19.53 -6.22
C THR A 123 -16.75 -18.83 -6.79
N PRO A 124 -17.94 -19.43 -6.62
CA PRO A 124 -19.22 -18.80 -6.97
C PRO A 124 -19.42 -17.43 -6.33
N LEU A 125 -18.76 -17.12 -5.21
CA LEU A 125 -18.83 -15.83 -4.55
C LEU A 125 -18.18 -14.70 -5.35
N ALA A 126 -17.03 -14.92 -6.01
CA ALA A 126 -16.42 -13.90 -6.87
C ALA A 126 -17.10 -13.80 -8.24
N LYS A 127 -17.71 -14.88 -8.74
CA LYS A 127 -18.63 -14.84 -9.88
C LYS A 127 -19.91 -14.06 -9.58
N ASN A 128 -20.36 -14.06 -8.32
CA ASN A 128 -21.53 -13.31 -7.86
C ASN A 128 -21.19 -11.87 -7.39
N LEU A 129 -19.91 -11.58 -7.07
CA LEU A 129 -19.39 -10.23 -6.78
C LEU A 129 -18.80 -9.53 -8.02
N GLN A 130 -18.51 -10.26 -9.10
CA GLN A 130 -18.59 -9.70 -10.44
C GLN A 130 -20.04 -9.32 -10.66
N VAL A 131 -20.44 -8.14 -10.21
CA VAL A 131 -21.58 -7.50 -10.81
C VAL A 131 -21.16 -7.23 -12.24
N PRO A 132 -21.69 -7.95 -13.26
CA PRO A 132 -21.35 -7.59 -14.62
C PRO A 132 -21.81 -6.15 -14.79
N MET A 133 -20.89 -5.25 -15.16
CA MET A 133 -21.21 -3.85 -15.42
C MET A 133 -22.41 -3.70 -16.36
N ALA A 134 -22.66 -4.69 -17.22
CA ALA A 134 -23.85 -4.79 -18.06
C ALA A 134 -25.19 -4.86 -17.28
N LEU A 135 -25.27 -5.55 -16.14
CA LEU A 135 -26.49 -5.61 -15.32
C LEU A 135 -26.71 -4.30 -14.54
N ILE A 136 -25.64 -3.66 -14.05
CA ILE A 136 -25.74 -2.31 -13.46
C ILE A 136 -26.14 -1.31 -14.54
N GLU A 137 -25.57 -1.40 -15.73
CA GLU A 137 -25.85 -0.48 -16.84
C GLU A 137 -27.29 -0.63 -17.33
N GLU A 138 -27.82 -1.85 -17.48
CA GLU A 138 -29.20 -2.06 -17.91
C GLU A 138 -30.21 -1.61 -16.84
N THR A 139 -29.97 -1.91 -15.56
CA THR A 139 -30.84 -1.47 -14.45
C THR A 139 -30.76 0.03 -14.21
N THR A 140 -29.56 0.62 -14.27
CA THR A 140 -29.35 2.07 -14.16
C THR A 140 -29.99 2.78 -15.35
N ARG A 141 -29.88 2.24 -16.57
CA ARG A 141 -30.51 2.79 -17.77
C ARG A 141 -32.03 2.73 -17.69
N ARG A 142 -32.60 1.58 -17.34
CA ARG A 142 -34.06 1.43 -17.21
C ARG A 142 -34.62 2.31 -16.08
N ASN A 143 -33.93 2.43 -14.95
CA ASN A 143 -34.33 3.34 -13.86
C ASN A 143 -34.17 4.82 -14.24
N THR A 144 -33.11 5.20 -14.96
CA THR A 144 -32.94 6.59 -15.42
C THR A 144 -33.94 6.97 -16.50
N GLU A 145 -34.31 6.05 -17.39
CA GLU A 145 -35.37 6.26 -18.38
C GLU A 145 -36.74 6.45 -17.68
N LEU A 146 -37.08 5.61 -16.71
CA LEU A 146 -38.31 5.76 -15.90
C LEU A 146 -38.31 7.06 -15.08
N PHE A 147 -37.17 7.43 -14.47
CA PHE A 147 -37.02 8.69 -13.74
C PHE A 147 -37.12 9.91 -14.66
N GLN A 148 -36.48 9.88 -15.83
CA GLN A 148 -36.59 10.95 -16.83
C GLN A 148 -38.01 11.08 -17.35
N GLN A 149 -38.70 9.96 -17.58
CA GLN A 149 -40.07 9.95 -18.05
C GLN A 149 -41.04 10.45 -16.96
N ALA A 150 -40.80 10.08 -15.70
CA ALA A 150 -41.51 10.61 -14.54
C ALA A 150 -41.28 12.12 -14.37
N MET A 151 -40.03 12.59 -14.46
CA MET A 151 -39.68 14.02 -14.43
C MET A 151 -40.33 14.80 -15.58
N LYS A 152 -40.34 14.24 -16.81
CA LYS A 152 -41.01 14.86 -17.96
C LYS A 152 -42.53 14.90 -17.82
N MET A 153 -43.14 13.87 -17.21
CA MET A 153 -44.57 13.86 -16.89
C MET A 153 -44.92 14.80 -15.73
N PHE A 154 -44.01 15.00 -14.76
CA PHE A 154 -44.21 15.89 -13.62
C PHE A 154 -43.79 17.34 -13.83
N ALA A 155 -43.03 17.65 -14.88
CA ALA A 155 -42.58 19.01 -15.19
C ALA A 155 -43.14 19.56 -16.52
N PRO A 156 -44.47 19.65 -16.73
CA PRO A 156 -44.99 20.34 -17.91
C PRO A 156 -44.90 21.89 -17.81
N PHE A 157 -44.40 22.46 -16.70
CA PHE A 157 -44.23 23.93 -16.54
C PHE A 157 -42.94 24.37 -15.81
N ALA A 158 -41.85 23.61 -15.90
CA ALA A 158 -40.55 24.09 -15.41
C ALA A 158 -39.85 24.99 -16.46
N ASN A 159 -40.49 26.11 -16.78
CA ASN A 159 -39.85 27.21 -17.49
C ASN A 159 -40.24 28.54 -16.83
N ALA A 160 -39.77 28.76 -15.59
CA ALA A 160 -39.51 30.08 -14.99
C ALA A 160 -38.93 29.95 -13.56
N ALA A 161 -37.86 30.71 -13.30
CA ALA A 161 -37.29 31.16 -12.01
C ALA A 161 -36.09 30.37 -11.39
N PRO A 162 -35.09 31.10 -10.84
CA PRO A 162 -33.78 30.57 -10.39
C PRO A 162 -33.85 29.96 -8.97
N PRO A 163 -32.81 29.22 -8.52
CA PRO A 163 -32.92 28.31 -7.39
C PRO A 163 -32.95 29.06 -6.05
N LYS A 164 -33.95 28.77 -5.20
CA LYS A 164 -33.97 29.13 -3.79
C LYS A 164 -33.68 27.90 -2.92
N GLU A 165 -32.60 28.04 -2.16
CA GLU A 165 -32.35 27.51 -0.82
C GLU A 165 -32.46 25.99 -0.59
N THR A 166 -31.27 25.40 -0.45
CA THR A 166 -31.00 24.20 0.35
C THR A 166 -31.79 24.23 1.68
N ARG A 167 -32.75 23.31 1.84
CA ARG A 167 -33.30 22.96 3.16
C ARG A 167 -32.17 22.42 4.03
N LYS A 168 -31.73 23.23 4.99
CA LYS A 168 -30.99 22.75 6.17
C LYS A 168 -31.92 21.79 6.93
N ALA A 169 -31.41 20.63 7.32
CA ALA A 169 -32.11 19.74 8.25
C ALA A 169 -32.46 20.53 9.53
N GLU A 170 -33.73 20.51 9.92
CA GLU A 170 -34.22 21.25 11.06
C GLU A 170 -33.84 20.54 12.37
N PRO A 171 -33.59 21.28 13.47
CA PRO A 171 -33.16 20.72 14.75
C PRO A 171 -34.16 19.72 15.36
N LYS A 172 -35.43 19.74 14.93
CA LYS A 172 -36.45 18.77 15.36
C LYS A 172 -36.14 17.34 14.90
N ASP A 173 -35.58 17.16 13.71
CA ASP A 173 -35.27 15.82 13.18
C ASP A 173 -34.11 15.17 13.97
N LEU A 174 -33.20 15.99 14.51
CA LEU A 174 -32.09 15.51 15.36
C LEU A 174 -32.56 15.11 16.76
N ASP A 175 -33.58 15.79 17.29
CA ASP A 175 -34.13 15.46 18.61
C ASP A 175 -34.99 14.19 18.54
N GLU A 176 -35.78 14.00 17.48
CA GLU A 176 -36.50 12.73 17.24
C GLU A 176 -35.52 11.55 17.08
N LEU A 177 -34.40 11.73 16.38
CA LEU A 177 -33.40 10.68 16.22
C LEU A 177 -32.74 10.28 17.55
N LYS A 178 -32.46 11.25 18.42
CA LYS A 178 -31.91 11.00 19.76
C LYS A 178 -32.91 10.26 20.64
N GLU A 179 -34.19 10.59 20.52
CA GLU A 179 -35.25 9.93 21.28
C GLU A 179 -35.44 8.48 20.84
N GLN A 180 -35.38 8.22 19.53
CA GLN A 180 -35.39 6.86 18.98
C GLN A 180 -34.18 6.02 19.42
N LEU A 181 -32.98 6.61 19.47
CA LEU A 181 -31.78 5.95 19.99
C LEU A 181 -31.91 5.57 21.46
N ARG A 182 -32.46 6.46 22.29
CA ARG A 182 -32.72 6.16 23.70
C ARG A 182 -33.73 5.02 23.86
N ALA A 183 -34.81 5.04 23.08
CA ALA A 183 -35.82 3.98 23.12
C ALA A 183 -35.25 2.60 22.72
N LEU A 184 -34.30 2.57 21.78
CA LEU A 184 -33.59 1.35 21.41
C LEU A 184 -32.63 0.86 22.51
N GLN A 185 -31.94 1.79 23.16
CA GLN A 185 -31.02 1.46 24.25
C GLN A 185 -31.77 0.87 25.45
N THR A 186 -32.91 1.44 25.83
CA THR A 186 -33.75 0.89 26.91
C THR A 186 -34.31 -0.49 26.57
N LYS A 187 -34.60 -0.76 25.29
CA LYS A 187 -35.02 -2.10 24.86
C LYS A 187 -33.89 -3.12 24.97
N LEU A 188 -32.66 -2.73 24.66
CA LEU A 188 -31.48 -3.59 24.80
C LEU A 188 -31.17 -3.89 26.27
N ASP A 189 -31.28 -2.89 27.15
CA ASP A 189 -31.05 -3.08 28.60
C ASP A 189 -32.11 -3.99 29.25
N ASN A 190 -33.34 -3.97 28.75
CA ASN A 190 -34.41 -4.88 29.21
C ASN A 190 -34.32 -6.31 28.63
N LEU A 191 -33.39 -6.56 27.70
CA LEU A 191 -33.11 -7.86 27.11
C LEU A 191 -31.82 -8.50 27.64
N SER A 192 -31.13 -7.85 28.57
CA SER A 192 -30.00 -8.38 29.36
C SER A 192 -30.44 -8.77 30.77
#